data_AF-A0A0Q9P8N7-F1
#
_entry.id   AF-A0A0Q9P8N7-F1
#
_cell.length_a   1.000
_cell.length_b   1.000
_cell.length_c   1.000
_cell.angle_alpha   90.00
_cell.angle_beta   90.00
_cell.angle_gamma   90.00
#
_symmetry.space_group_name_H-M   'P 1'
#
loop_
_entity.id
_entity.type
_entity.pdbx_description
1 polymer ?
#
loop_
_entity_poly.entity_id
_entity_poly.type
_entity_poly.pdbx_seq_one_letter_code
_entity_poly.pdbx_strand_id
1 'polypeptide(L)'
;MEALRHGLLAELRTQVLLDIKSDFISAASQALDNGGTEVAAVLGAAVLEDSAKRLAEKHELTTVLNQEFSVVVVELFKAGAITKATKGILLGFKDFRNSALHAQWHEVSAESVRSLLLYLPQFMEQYEA
;
A
#
# COMPACT_ATOMS: atom_id res chain seq x y z
N MET A 1 -23.94 -1.80 24.56
CA MET A 1 -23.68 -3.19 24.14
C MET A 1 -23.40 -3.26 22.64
N GLU A 2 -24.30 -2.79 21.78
CA GLU A 2 -24.11 -2.74 20.31
C GLU A 2 -22.85 -1.97 19.87
N ALA A 3 -22.66 -0.74 20.38
CA ALA A 3 -21.52 0.10 20.00
C ALA A 3 -20.15 -0.48 20.41
N LEU A 4 -20.08 -1.18 21.55
CA LEU A 4 -18.87 -1.89 22.00
C LEU A 4 -18.55 -3.08 21.08
N ARG A 5 -19.59 -3.80 20.63
CA ARG A 5 -19.45 -4.89 19.65
C ARG A 5 -18.97 -4.36 18.29
N HIS A 6 -19.52 -3.24 17.82
CA HIS A 6 -19.09 -2.60 16.58
C HIS A 6 -17.64 -2.10 16.65
N GLY A 7 -17.23 -1.51 17.77
CA GLY A 7 -15.84 -1.09 18.00
C GLY A 7 -14.86 -2.26 17.92
N LEU A 8 -15.13 -3.35 18.66
CA LEU A 8 -14.28 -4.54 18.66
C LEU A 8 -14.18 -5.21 17.28
N LEU A 9 -15.30 -5.29 16.55
CA LEU A 9 -15.29 -5.87 15.20
C LEU A 9 -14.50 -5.02 14.21
N ALA A 10 -14.54 -3.69 14.34
CA ALA A 10 -13.73 -2.79 13.50
C ALA A 10 -12.23 -2.95 13.80
N GLU A 11 -11.86 -3.03 15.08
CA GLU A 11 -10.47 -3.24 15.51
C GLU A 11 -9.91 -4.58 15.04
N LEU A 12 -10.65 -5.67 15.24
CA LEU A 12 -10.27 -7.00 14.74
C LEU A 12 -10.11 -7.01 13.22
N ARG A 13 -11.00 -6.34 12.49
CA ARG A 13 -10.89 -6.21 11.03
C ARG A 13 -9.61 -5.48 10.62
N THR A 14 -9.27 -4.38 11.30
CA THR A 14 -8.03 -3.63 11.04
C THR A 14 -6.81 -4.51 11.29
N GLN A 15 -6.79 -5.24 12.41
CA GLN A 15 -5.68 -6.10 12.79
C GLN A 15 -5.46 -7.24 11.78
N VAL A 16 -6.53 -7.92 11.37
CA VAL A 16 -6.47 -8.97 10.33
C VAL A 16 -5.97 -8.41 9.00
N LEU A 17 -6.36 -7.20 8.61
CA LEU A 17 -5.87 -6.58 7.38
C LEU A 17 -4.37 -6.28 7.45
N LEU A 18 -3.87 -5.80 8.60
CA LEU A 18 -2.43 -5.58 8.82
C LEU A 18 -1.64 -6.89 8.76
N ASP A 19 -2.17 -7.97 9.33
CA ASP A 19 -1.56 -9.31 9.27
C ASP A 19 -1.47 -9.81 7.83
N ILE A 20 -2.57 -9.72 7.06
CA ILE A 20 -2.61 -10.12 5.64
C ILE A 20 -1.58 -9.32 4.82
N LYS A 21 -1.49 -8.00 5.02
CA LYS A 21 -0.50 -7.17 4.33
C LYS A 21 0.93 -7.54 4.71
N SER A 22 1.17 -7.83 5.99
CA SER A 22 2.47 -8.29 6.48
C SER A 22 2.87 -9.62 5.85
N ASP A 23 1.93 -10.55 5.70
CA ASP A 23 2.14 -11.82 5.00
C ASP A 23 2.48 -11.60 3.51
N PHE A 24 1.82 -10.65 2.85
CA PHE A 24 2.14 -10.30 1.46
C PHE A 24 3.56 -9.72 1.32
N ILE A 25 3.97 -8.84 2.25
CA ILE A 25 5.34 -8.28 2.28
C ILE A 25 6.37 -9.38 2.54
N SER A 26 6.08 -10.32 3.44
CA SER A 26 6.93 -11.48 3.73
C SER A 26 7.06 -12.40 2.51
N ALA A 27 5.95 -12.72 1.84
CA ALA A 27 5.93 -13.51 0.62
C ALA A 27 6.69 -12.82 -0.53
N ALA A 28 6.55 -11.49 -0.66
CA ALA A 28 7.28 -10.70 -1.64
C ALA A 28 8.79 -10.73 -1.38
N SER A 29 9.20 -10.60 -0.12
CA SER A 29 10.62 -10.69 0.28
C SER A 29 11.20 -12.06 -0.06
N GLN A 30 10.50 -13.14 0.30
CA GLN A 30 10.91 -14.50 -0.04
C GLN A 30 10.99 -14.74 -1.54
N ALA A 31 10.02 -14.23 -2.31
CA ALA A 31 10.05 -14.33 -3.76
C ALA A 31 11.28 -13.61 -4.34
N LEU A 32 11.57 -12.40 -3.87
CA LEU A 32 12.72 -11.61 -4.31
C LEU A 32 14.06 -12.31 -4.01
N ASP A 33 14.20 -12.88 -2.82
CA ASP A 33 15.39 -13.63 -2.41
C ASP A 33 15.62 -14.89 -3.26
N ASN A 34 14.54 -15.47 -3.77
CA ASN A 34 14.58 -16.61 -4.70
C ASN A 34 14.69 -16.20 -6.18
N GLY A 35 14.94 -14.92 -6.48
CA GLY A 35 15.07 -14.39 -7.85
C GLY A 35 13.74 -14.10 -8.56
N GLY A 36 12.61 -14.25 -7.87
CA GLY A 36 11.26 -13.97 -8.36
C GLY A 36 10.88 -12.48 -8.32
N THR A 37 11.63 -11.63 -9.03
CA THR A 37 11.44 -10.16 -9.05
C THR A 37 10.03 -9.75 -9.45
N GLU A 38 9.45 -10.38 -10.47
CA GLU A 38 8.10 -10.07 -11.00
C GLU A 38 7.02 -10.34 -9.93
N VAL A 39 7.10 -11.50 -9.28
CA VAL A 39 6.17 -11.90 -8.20
C VAL A 39 6.29 -10.93 -7.02
N ALA A 40 7.52 -10.63 -6.60
CA ALA A 40 7.77 -9.71 -5.51
C ALA A 40 7.25 -8.29 -5.83
N ALA A 41 7.41 -7.84 -7.09
CA ALA A 41 6.93 -6.54 -7.54
C ALA A 41 5.40 -6.45 -7.50
N VAL A 42 4.69 -7.48 -7.99
CA VAL A 42 3.22 -7.51 -7.97
C VAL A 42 2.70 -7.50 -6.54
N LEU A 43 3.26 -8.31 -5.65
CA LEU A 43 2.84 -8.38 -4.24
C LEU A 43 3.07 -7.05 -3.52
N GLY A 44 4.25 -6.46 -3.66
CA GLY A 44 4.56 -5.14 -3.07
C GLY A 44 3.67 -4.03 -3.62
N ALA A 45 3.46 -4.00 -4.95
CA ALA A 45 2.61 -3.01 -5.60
C ALA A 45 1.13 -3.14 -5.19
N ALA A 46 0.64 -4.37 -4.99
CA ALA A 46 -0.72 -4.62 -4.50
C ALA A 46 -0.91 -4.10 -3.07
N VAL A 47 0.05 -4.34 -2.17
CA VAL A 47 0.01 -3.80 -0.81
C VAL A 47 0.03 -2.27 -0.84
N LEU A 48 0.92 -1.65 -1.63
CA LEU A 48 0.97 -0.19 -1.76
C LEU A 48 -0.37 0.41 -2.20
N GLU A 49 -1.01 -0.18 -3.20
CA GLU A 49 -2.31 0.27 -3.70
C GLU A 49 -3.42 0.11 -2.66
N ASP A 50 -3.57 -1.09 -2.09
CA ASP A 50 -4.61 -1.36 -1.09
C ASP A 50 -4.44 -0.44 0.12
N SER A 51 -3.21 -0.24 0.59
CA SER A 51 -2.88 0.67 1.69
C SER A 51 -3.28 2.12 1.42
N ALA A 52 -2.93 2.67 0.25
CA ALA A 52 -3.34 4.03 -0.10
C ALA A 52 -4.86 4.17 -0.25
N LYS A 53 -5.53 3.20 -0.89
CA LYS A 53 -6.99 3.24 -1.10
C LYS A 53 -7.77 3.06 0.20
N ARG A 54 -7.34 2.19 1.10
CA ARG A 54 -7.96 2.05 2.43
C ARG A 54 -7.76 3.28 3.30
N LEU A 55 -6.60 3.91 3.22
CA LEU A 55 -6.41 5.20 3.89
C LEU A 55 -7.37 6.24 3.34
N ALA A 56 -7.61 6.26 2.03
CA ALA A 56 -8.58 7.16 1.42
C ALA A 56 -10.01 6.86 1.91
N GLU A 57 -10.40 5.58 2.03
CA GLU A 57 -11.68 5.17 2.64
C GLU A 57 -11.81 5.64 4.10
N LYS A 58 -10.77 5.47 4.93
CA LYS A 58 -10.72 5.92 6.33
C LYS A 58 -10.92 7.44 6.48
N HIS A 59 -10.55 8.20 5.45
CA HIS A 59 -10.71 9.65 5.38
C HIS A 59 -11.93 10.08 4.54
N GLU A 60 -12.89 9.18 4.29
CA GLU A 60 -14.14 9.45 3.58
C GLU A 60 -13.97 9.90 2.11
N LEU A 61 -12.80 9.68 1.51
CA LEU A 61 -12.46 10.04 0.13
C LEU A 61 -12.92 8.98 -0.89
N THR A 62 -14.15 8.49 -0.75
CA THR A 62 -14.66 7.34 -1.53
C THR A 62 -14.77 7.59 -3.04
N THR A 63 -14.88 8.85 -3.47
CA THR A 63 -14.98 9.23 -4.89
C THR A 63 -13.68 9.02 -5.67
N VAL A 64 -12.55 8.86 -4.97
CA VAL A 64 -11.22 8.74 -5.59
C VAL A 64 -10.77 7.29 -5.78
N LEU A 65 -11.48 6.30 -5.23
CA LEU A 65 -11.02 4.90 -5.14
C LEU A 65 -10.86 4.23 -6.52
N ASN A 66 -11.63 4.68 -7.50
CA ASN A 66 -11.57 4.22 -8.88
C ASN A 66 -10.70 5.12 -9.78
N GLN A 67 -10.01 6.10 -9.20
CA GLN A 67 -9.12 6.99 -9.93
C GLN A 67 -7.69 6.43 -9.98
N GLU A 68 -6.88 7.06 -10.81
CA GLU A 68 -5.43 6.83 -10.87
C GLU A 68 -4.78 6.96 -9.48
N PHE A 69 -3.77 6.13 -9.22
CA PHE A 69 -3.07 6.10 -7.93
C PHE A 69 -2.55 7.49 -7.51
N SER A 70 -2.05 8.29 -8.45
CA SER A 70 -1.61 9.66 -8.18
C SER A 70 -2.73 10.58 -7.70
N VAL A 71 -3.96 10.39 -8.21
CA VAL A 71 -5.12 11.18 -7.77
C VAL A 71 -5.42 10.83 -6.32
N VAL A 72 -5.47 9.54 -5.97
CA VAL A 72 -5.66 9.08 -4.58
C VAL A 72 -4.62 9.72 -3.65
N VAL A 73 -3.35 9.65 -4.00
CA VAL A 73 -2.24 10.22 -3.20
C VAL A 73 -2.35 11.74 -3.04
N VAL A 74 -2.75 12.46 -4.10
CA VAL A 74 -2.93 13.91 -4.04
C VAL A 74 -4.11 14.30 -3.14
N GLU A 75 -5.22 13.58 -3.22
CA GLU A 75 -6.39 13.86 -2.40
C GLU A 75 -6.17 13.50 -0.93
N LEU A 76 -5.46 12.41 -0.64
CA LEU A 76 -4.98 12.09 0.72
C LEU A 76 -4.17 13.24 1.31
N PHE A 77 -3.24 13.82 0.54
CA PHE A 77 -2.45 14.95 1.01
C PHE A 77 -3.31 16.20 1.24
N LYS A 78 -4.24 16.51 0.33
CA LYS A 78 -5.15 17.66 0.47
C LYS A 78 -6.06 17.53 1.70
N ALA A 79 -6.48 16.31 2.01
CA ALA A 79 -7.28 16.01 3.20
C ALA A 79 -6.46 16.00 4.51
N GLY A 80 -5.14 16.20 4.44
CA GLY A 80 -4.26 16.13 5.61
C GLY A 80 -4.04 14.72 6.14
N ALA A 81 -4.43 13.68 5.40
CA ALA A 81 -4.27 12.28 5.78
C ALA A 81 -2.81 11.81 5.72
N ILE A 82 -1.99 12.46 4.89
CA ILE A 82 -0.56 12.17 4.75
C ILE A 82 0.27 13.45 4.71
N THR A 83 1.55 13.34 5.09
CA THR A 83 2.50 14.46 5.01
C THR A 83 2.95 14.73 3.57
N LYS A 84 3.53 15.92 3.33
CA LYS A 84 4.17 16.26 2.04
C LYS A 84 5.31 15.29 1.67
N ALA A 85 6.06 14.81 2.66
CA ALA A 85 7.14 13.85 2.46
C ALA A 85 6.59 12.49 2.00
N THR A 86 5.57 11.98 2.70
CA THR A 86 4.88 10.73 2.33
C THR A 86 4.26 10.81 0.94
N LYS A 87 3.63 11.95 0.58
CA LYS A 87 3.15 12.18 -0.79
C LYS A 87 4.26 11.99 -1.82
N GLY A 88 5.44 12.57 -1.58
CA GLY A 88 6.59 12.45 -2.48
C GLY A 88 7.04 11.00 -2.67
N ILE A 89 7.13 10.23 -1.57
CA ILE A 89 7.52 8.82 -1.62
C ILE A 89 6.50 7.98 -2.39
N LEU A 90 5.20 8.12 -2.07
CA LEU A 90 4.14 7.37 -2.75
C LEU A 90 4.12 7.66 -4.26
N LEU A 91 4.24 8.93 -4.66
CA LEU A 91 4.31 9.29 -6.08
C LEU A 91 5.57 8.77 -6.77
N GLY A 92 6.68 8.63 -6.04
CA GLY A 92 7.91 8.01 -6.55
C GLY A 92 7.72 6.53 -6.91
N PHE A 93 6.82 5.81 -6.24
CA PHE A 93 6.49 4.41 -6.56
C PHE A 93 5.40 4.26 -7.62
N LYS A 94 4.78 5.34 -8.10
CA LYS A 94 3.66 5.30 -9.05
C LYS A 94 4.00 4.48 -10.30
N ASP A 95 5.09 4.83 -10.97
CA ASP A 95 5.43 4.22 -12.27
C ASP A 95 5.88 2.77 -12.07
N PHE A 96 6.66 2.50 -11.03
CA PHE A 96 6.99 1.11 -10.62
C PHE A 96 5.72 0.27 -10.38
N ARG A 97 4.76 0.79 -9.61
CA ARG A 97 3.48 0.11 -9.32
C ARG A 97 2.71 -0.18 -10.60
N ASN A 98 2.66 0.79 -11.52
CA ASN A 98 1.99 0.63 -12.79
C ASN A 98 2.68 -0.46 -13.63
N SER A 99 4.00 -0.40 -13.76
CA SER A 99 4.77 -1.41 -14.48
C SER A 99 4.55 -2.80 -13.91
N ALA A 100 4.59 -2.96 -12.58
CA ALA A 100 4.36 -4.23 -11.91
C ALA A 100 2.94 -4.79 -12.16
N LEU A 101 1.90 -3.96 -12.01
CA LEU A 101 0.50 -4.41 -12.14
C LEU A 101 0.02 -4.53 -13.59
N HIS A 102 0.79 -4.02 -14.56
CA HIS A 102 0.53 -4.16 -15.99
C HIS A 102 1.55 -5.05 -16.72
N ALA A 103 2.34 -5.83 -15.98
CA ALA A 103 3.31 -6.79 -16.53
C ALA A 103 4.38 -6.19 -17.46
N GLN A 104 4.80 -4.96 -17.20
CA GLN A 104 5.87 -4.27 -17.93
C GLN A 104 7.23 -4.58 -17.29
N TRP A 105 7.66 -5.84 -17.33
CA TRP A 105 8.81 -6.34 -16.56
C TRP A 105 10.16 -5.69 -16.88
N HIS A 106 10.31 -5.12 -18.08
CA HIS A 106 11.52 -4.38 -18.46
C HIS A 106 11.71 -3.08 -17.66
N GLU A 107 10.65 -2.55 -17.04
CA GLU A 107 10.66 -1.35 -16.19
C GLU A 107 10.77 -1.70 -14.68
N VAL A 108 10.84 -2.98 -14.32
CA VAL A 108 10.84 -3.46 -12.93
C VAL A 108 12.21 -3.99 -12.57
N SER A 109 12.84 -3.40 -11.55
CA SER A 109 14.14 -3.83 -11.02
C SER A 109 14.03 -4.43 -9.62
N ALA A 110 14.93 -5.35 -9.28
CA ALA A 110 15.01 -5.94 -7.95
C ALA A 110 15.28 -4.87 -6.87
N GLU A 111 16.03 -3.83 -7.21
CA GLU A 111 16.34 -2.69 -6.35
C GLU A 111 15.08 -1.90 -6.00
N SER A 112 14.25 -1.57 -7.00
CA SER A 112 12.99 -0.86 -6.78
C SER A 112 12.01 -1.67 -5.94
N VAL A 113 11.95 -2.99 -6.15
CA VAL A 113 11.17 -3.90 -5.29
C VAL A 113 11.68 -3.83 -3.85
N ARG A 114 13.00 -3.97 -3.65
CA ARG A 114 13.62 -3.92 -2.31
C ARG A 114 13.32 -2.60 -1.59
N SER A 115 13.41 -1.48 -2.31
CA SER A 115 13.07 -0.16 -1.77
C SER A 115 11.61 -0.07 -1.35
N LEU A 116 10.67 -0.62 -2.13
CA LEU A 116 9.26 -0.64 -1.76
C LEU A 116 9.01 -1.50 -0.52
N LEU A 117 9.56 -2.72 -0.48
CA LEU A 117 9.37 -3.65 0.64
C LEU A 117 9.94 -3.11 1.95
N LEU A 118 11.02 -2.31 1.90
CA LEU A 118 11.55 -1.62 3.08
C LEU A 118 10.63 -0.49 3.57
N TYR A 119 9.94 0.19 2.64
CA TYR A 119 9.09 1.32 2.95
C TYR A 119 7.70 0.94 3.48
N LEU A 120 7.09 -0.13 2.94
CA LEU A 120 5.72 -0.52 3.27
C LEU A 120 5.45 -0.69 4.78
N PRO A 121 6.31 -1.35 5.57
CA PRO A 121 6.11 -1.47 7.01
C PRO A 121 6.04 -0.10 7.71
N GLN A 122 6.92 0.83 7.33
CA GLN A 122 6.93 2.19 7.88
C GLN A 122 5.65 2.96 7.53
N PHE A 123 5.17 2.79 6.29
CA PHE A 123 3.92 3.42 5.86
C PHE A 123 2.72 2.88 6.67
N MET A 124 2.63 1.56 6.81
CA MET A 124 1.54 0.91 7.55
C MET A 124 1.54 1.31 9.04
N GLU A 125 2.70 1.30 9.68
CA GLU A 125 2.86 1.75 11.07
C GLU A 125 2.42 3.21 11.26
N GLN A 126 2.75 4.08 10.30
CA GLN A 126 2.45 5.50 10.42
C GLN A 126 0.96 5.85 10.18
N TYR A 127 0.26 5.13 9.30
CA TYR A 127 -1.05 5.56 8.79
C TYR A 127 -2.20 4.56 9.01
N GLU A 128 -1.90 3.28 9.23
CA GLU A 128 -2.89 2.22 9.36
C GLU A 128 -3.03 1.63 10.76
N ALA A 129 -1.99 1.76 11.59
CA ALA A 129 -2.02 1.41 13.01
C ALA A 129 -2.98 2.32 13.82
#